data_AF-A0A3E3E990-F1
#
_entry.id   AF-A0A3E3E990-F1
#
_cell.length_a   1.000
_cell.length_b   1.000
_cell.length_c   1.000
_cell.angle_alpha   90.00
_cell.angle_beta   90.00
_cell.angle_gamma   90.00
#
_symmetry.space_group_name_H-M   'P 1'
#
loop_
_entity.id
_entity.type
_entity.pdbx_description
1 polymer ?
#
loop_
_entity_poly.entity_id
_entity_poly.type
_entity_poly.pdbx_seq_one_letter_code
_entity_poly.pdbx_strand_id
1 'polypeptide(L)'
;MAYNKASEERKWRLWKEAEEKQLRELGVSEDRIAQLRTYDWEVFNSDRRYYEHHADGGDYLEQLAADEEKPDVKTVSDFLDGIDSPVLFSLLSETDPTTVLIALRRSQGKSFSEISLEVGLSENTAHRRWTRLKEKIKKSL
;
A
#
# COMPACT_ATOMS: atom_id res chain seq x y z
N MET A 1 -7.46 -0.51 -16.31
CA MET A 1 -7.50 0.96 -16.45
C MET A 1 -6.26 1.38 -17.24
N ALA A 2 -6.37 2.28 -18.22
CA ALA A 2 -5.24 2.66 -19.07
C ALA A 2 -4.38 3.73 -18.39
N TYR A 3 -3.05 3.60 -18.47
CA TYR A 3 -2.07 4.53 -17.91
C TYR A 3 -2.20 5.92 -18.55
N ASN A 4 -2.57 6.95 -17.77
CA ASN A 4 -2.72 8.32 -18.28
C ASN A 4 -1.42 9.12 -18.08
N LYS A 5 -0.56 9.05 -19.09
CA LYS A 5 0.74 9.69 -19.20
C LYS A 5 0.77 11.19 -18.82
N ALA A 6 -0.25 11.95 -19.24
CA ALA A 6 -0.31 13.39 -18.99
C ALA A 6 -0.64 13.72 -17.52
N SER A 7 -1.35 12.81 -16.84
CA SER A 7 -1.67 12.96 -15.42
C SER A 7 -0.46 12.65 -14.54
N GLU A 8 0.27 11.57 -14.85
CA GLU A 8 1.43 11.13 -14.06
C GLU A 8 2.61 12.12 -14.14
N GLU A 9 2.87 12.70 -15.31
CA GLU A 9 3.92 13.72 -15.44
C GLU A 9 3.59 15.00 -14.65
N ARG A 10 2.31 15.37 -14.54
CA ARG A 10 1.88 16.51 -13.72
C ARG A 10 2.07 16.24 -12.24
N LYS A 11 1.73 15.03 -11.78
CA LYS A 11 1.95 14.62 -10.38
C LYS A 11 3.45 14.61 -10.05
N TRP A 12 4.29 14.07 -10.93
CA TRP A 12 5.73 14.03 -10.74
C TRP A 12 6.32 15.44 -10.64
N ARG A 13 5.91 16.36 -11.52
CA ARG A 13 6.35 17.77 -11.44
C ARG A 13 5.95 18.45 -10.13
N LEU A 14 4.71 18.29 -9.70
CA LEU A 14 4.22 18.86 -8.44
C LEU A 14 4.99 18.31 -7.24
N TRP A 15 5.27 17.01 -7.24
CA TRP A 15 6.04 16.36 -6.19
C TRP A 15 7.50 16.84 -6.16
N LYS A 16 8.18 16.86 -7.31
CA LYS A 16 9.56 17.36 -7.40
C LYS A 16 9.69 18.82 -7.02
N GLU A 17 8.76 19.68 -7.42
CA GLU A 17 8.77 21.09 -7.04
C GLU A 17 8.63 21.29 -5.53
N ALA A 18 7.84 20.46 -4.86
CA ALA A 18 7.71 20.47 -3.40
C ALA A 18 9.00 20.00 -2.71
N GLU A 19 9.61 18.92 -3.20
CA GLU A 19 10.86 18.39 -2.66
C GLU A 19 12.04 19.36 -2.85
N GLU A 20 12.21 19.94 -4.05
CA GLU A 20 13.26 20.93 -4.33
C GLU A 20 13.10 22.18 -3.46
N LYS A 21 11.85 22.60 -3.19
CA LYS A 21 11.56 23.71 -2.28
C LYS A 21 12.01 23.39 -0.85
N GLN A 22 11.74 22.18 -0.36
CA GLN A 22 12.20 21.73 0.95
C GLN A 22 13.73 21.66 1.03
N LEU A 23 14.39 21.15 -0.01
CA LEU A 23 15.86 21.08 -0.07
C LEU A 23 16.50 22.48 -0.08
N ARG A 24 15.87 23.45 -0.74
CA ARG A 24 16.29 24.85 -0.72
C ARG A 24 16.12 25.49 0.66
N GLU A 25 15.02 25.19 1.36
CA GLU A 25 14.80 25.63 2.74
C GLU A 25 15.83 25.02 3.72
N LEU A 26 16.30 23.80 3.45
CA LEU A 26 17.34 23.11 4.21
C LEU A 26 18.78 23.57 3.87
N GLY A 27 18.94 24.51 2.92
CA GLY A 27 20.25 25.08 2.56
C GLY A 27 21.11 24.17 1.67
N VAL A 28 20.52 23.21 0.96
CA VAL A 28 21.22 22.38 -0.02
C VAL A 28 21.58 23.23 -1.24
N SER A 29 22.80 23.06 -1.78
CA SER A 29 23.28 23.78 -2.95
C SER A 29 22.42 23.48 -4.20
N GLU A 30 22.07 24.51 -4.96
CA GLU A 30 21.30 24.40 -6.22
C GLU A 30 21.90 23.40 -7.21
N ASP A 31 23.24 23.31 -7.30
CA ASP A 31 23.93 22.36 -8.17
C ASP A 31 23.62 20.90 -7.80
N ARG A 32 23.49 20.61 -6.50
CA ARG A 32 23.15 19.28 -6.00
C ARG A 32 21.68 18.95 -6.26
N ILE A 33 20.81 19.95 -6.11
CA ILE A 33 19.38 19.83 -6.42
C ILE A 33 19.19 19.56 -7.92
N ALA A 34 19.92 20.26 -8.80
CA ALA A 34 19.88 20.06 -10.24
C ALA A 34 20.41 18.68 -10.66
N GLN A 35 21.46 18.18 -10.01
CA GLN A 35 21.95 16.81 -10.22
C GLN A 35 20.89 15.76 -9.84
N LEU A 36 20.26 15.92 -8.67
CA LEU A 36 19.18 15.03 -8.21
C LEU A 36 17.98 15.07 -9.15
N ARG A 37 17.54 16.26 -9.58
CA ARG A 37 16.46 16.43 -10.55
C ARG A 37 16.74 15.69 -11.86
N THR A 38 17.98 15.76 -12.34
CA THR A 38 18.38 15.08 -13.58
C THR A 38 18.32 13.57 -13.43
N TYR A 39 18.86 13.04 -12.33
CA TYR A 39 18.81 11.62 -12.01
C TYR A 39 17.38 11.11 -11.86
N ASP A 40 16.55 11.81 -11.09
CA ASP A 40 15.14 11.43 -10.87
C ASP A 40 14.31 11.51 -12.16
N TRP A 41 14.65 12.42 -13.08
CA TRP A 41 14.02 12.50 -14.40
C TRP A 41 14.41 11.35 -15.31
N GLU A 42 15.64 10.86 -15.24
CA GLU A 42 16.09 9.68 -15.97
C GLU A 42 15.39 8.42 -15.47
N VAL A 43 15.28 8.25 -14.15
CA VAL A 43 14.54 7.14 -13.51
C VAL A 43 13.04 7.21 -13.87
N PHE A 44 12.42 8.37 -13.76
CA PHE A 44 11.01 8.53 -14.14
C PHE A 44 10.77 8.23 -15.62
N ASN A 45 11.71 8.59 -16.51
CA ASN A 45 11.61 8.26 -17.94
C ASN A 45 11.86 6.77 -18.22
N SER A 46 12.77 6.09 -17.50
CA SER A 46 12.95 4.65 -17.65
C SER A 46 11.69 3.91 -17.23
N ASP A 47 11.09 4.30 -16.11
CA ASP A 47 9.85 3.72 -15.61
C ASP A 47 8.70 3.99 -16.59
N ARG A 48 8.60 5.20 -17.13
CA ARG A 48 7.58 5.51 -18.16
C ARG A 48 7.73 4.65 -19.41
N ARG A 49 8.96 4.45 -19.90
CA ARG A 49 9.23 3.56 -21.04
C ARG A 49 8.89 2.12 -20.72
N TYR A 50 9.20 1.70 -19.50
CA TYR A 50 8.84 0.40 -18.98
C TYR A 50 7.31 0.20 -19.02
N TYR A 51 6.52 1.13 -18.45
CA TYR A 51 5.06 1.07 -18.49
C TYR A 51 4.46 1.18 -19.90
N GLU A 52 5.09 1.94 -20.80
CA GLU A 52 4.68 2.00 -22.21
C GLU A 52 4.87 0.65 -22.93
N HIS A 53 5.96 -0.07 -22.66
CA HIS A 53 6.22 -1.39 -23.25
C HIS A 53 5.40 -2.52 -22.59
N HIS A 54 5.13 -2.43 -21.29
CA HIS A 54 4.36 -3.42 -20.54
C HIS A 54 2.84 -3.18 -20.55
N ALA A 55 2.36 -2.00 -20.99
CA ALA A 55 0.94 -1.80 -21.28
C ALA A 55 0.47 -2.58 -22.52
N ASP A 56 1.38 -2.93 -23.43
CA ASP A 56 1.12 -3.78 -24.61
C ASP A 56 1.34 -5.28 -24.32
N GLY A 57 2.04 -5.63 -23.23
CA GLY A 57 2.28 -6.99 -22.77
C GLY A 57 1.90 -7.12 -21.30
N GLY A 58 0.63 -7.47 -21.04
CA GLY A 58 -0.08 -7.40 -19.76
C GLY A 58 0.41 -8.26 -18.59
N ASP A 59 1.72 -8.42 -18.41
CA ASP A 59 2.33 -9.36 -17.45
C ASP A 59 3.00 -8.65 -16.25
N TYR A 60 3.18 -7.32 -16.28
CA TYR A 60 3.88 -6.60 -15.19
C TYR A 60 2.98 -5.99 -14.11
N LEU A 61 1.69 -5.82 -14.37
CA LEU A 61 0.76 -5.38 -13.32
C LEU A 61 0.64 -6.42 -12.19
N GLU A 62 0.94 -7.68 -12.45
CA GLU A 62 1.06 -8.71 -11.41
C GLU A 62 2.34 -8.57 -10.58
N GLN A 63 3.43 -8.05 -11.15
CA GLN A 63 4.71 -7.87 -10.44
C GLN A 63 4.77 -6.59 -9.60
N LEU A 64 4.23 -5.46 -10.07
CA LEU A 64 4.21 -4.23 -9.25
C LEU A 64 3.15 -4.21 -8.16
N ALA A 65 2.09 -5.01 -8.29
CA ALA A 65 1.19 -5.24 -7.17
C ALA A 65 1.91 -5.96 -6.00
N ALA A 66 3.07 -6.58 -6.25
CA ALA A 66 3.90 -7.22 -5.23
C ALA A 66 4.88 -6.26 -4.54
N ASP A 67 5.21 -5.10 -5.14
CA ASP A 67 6.28 -4.20 -4.69
C ASP A 67 5.79 -2.87 -4.08
N GLU A 68 4.48 -2.65 -3.92
CA GLU A 68 4.02 -1.68 -2.91
C GLU A 68 4.27 -2.25 -1.51
N GLU A 69 5.46 -1.99 -0.98
CA GLU A 69 5.79 -2.11 0.45
C GLU A 69 4.80 -1.29 1.26
N LYS A 70 3.65 -1.90 1.58
CA LYS A 70 2.92 -1.58 2.79
C LYS A 70 3.88 -1.87 3.94
N PRO A 71 3.95 -1.02 4.98
CA PRO A 71 4.75 -1.32 6.17
C PRO A 71 4.35 -2.73 6.58
N ASP A 72 5.35 -3.62 6.56
CA ASP A 72 5.15 -5.03 6.77
C ASP A 72 4.78 -5.17 8.25
N VAL A 73 3.49 -5.04 8.53
CA VAL A 73 2.87 -5.38 9.81
C VAL A 73 3.03 -6.89 9.91
N LYS A 74 4.22 -7.29 10.35
CA LYS A 74 4.67 -8.69 10.44
C LYS A 74 3.87 -9.42 11.51
N THR A 75 3.34 -8.68 12.48
CA THR A 75 2.71 -9.23 13.68
C THR A 75 1.35 -8.59 13.95
N VAL A 76 0.43 -9.37 14.54
CA VAL A 76 -0.90 -8.89 14.97
C VAL A 76 -0.81 -7.73 15.97
N SER A 77 0.25 -7.65 16.77
CA SER A 77 0.51 -6.54 17.70
C SER A 77 0.67 -5.21 16.98
N ASP A 78 1.53 -5.17 15.96
CA ASP A 78 1.86 -3.96 15.21
C ASP A 78 0.63 -3.43 14.45
N PHE A 79 -0.29 -4.35 14.09
CA PHE A 79 -1.57 -3.99 13.48
C PHE A 79 -2.48 -3.24 14.45
N LEU A 80 -2.52 -3.68 15.71
CA LEU A 80 -3.35 -3.08 16.75
C LEU A 80 -2.76 -1.75 17.22
N ASP A 81 -1.44 -1.63 17.29
CA ASP A 81 -0.76 -0.41 17.70
C ASP A 81 -0.94 0.75 16.70
N GLY A 82 -1.21 0.44 15.43
CA GLY A 82 -1.52 1.44 14.40
C GLY A 82 -2.96 1.95 14.38
N ILE A 83 -3.80 1.56 15.35
CA ILE A 83 -5.22 1.90 15.38
C ILE A 83 -5.47 3.08 16.32
N ASP A 84 -5.68 4.26 15.73
CA ASP A 84 -5.96 5.49 16.49
C ASP A 84 -7.35 5.49 17.17
N SER A 85 -8.26 4.61 16.75
CA SER A 85 -9.62 4.54 17.30
C SER A 85 -9.70 3.61 18.51
N PRO A 86 -9.96 4.12 19.73
CA PRO A 86 -10.00 3.30 20.93
C PRO A 86 -11.12 2.25 20.92
N VAL A 87 -12.24 2.56 20.26
CA VAL A 87 -13.39 1.64 20.11
C VAL A 87 -13.06 0.47 19.18
N LEU A 88 -12.29 0.75 18.12
CA LEU A 88 -11.89 -0.28 17.16
C LEU A 88 -10.78 -1.17 17.74
N PHE A 89 -9.86 -0.58 18.50
CA PHE A 89 -8.84 -1.30 19.25
C PHE A 89 -9.46 -2.25 20.27
N SER A 90 -10.39 -1.78 21.11
CA SER A 90 -11.04 -2.63 22.12
C SER A 90 -11.78 -3.79 21.46
N LEU A 91 -12.56 -3.52 20.40
CA LEU A 91 -13.28 -4.55 19.66
C LEU A 91 -12.34 -5.62 19.10
N LEU A 92 -11.24 -5.22 18.44
CA LEU A 92 -10.29 -6.17 17.85
C LEU A 92 -9.51 -6.92 18.92
N SER A 93 -9.17 -6.28 20.04
CA SER A 93 -8.48 -6.92 21.17
C SER A 93 -9.33 -8.00 21.86
N GLU A 94 -10.65 -7.83 21.90
CA GLU A 94 -11.59 -8.83 22.42
C GLU A 94 -11.91 -9.94 21.43
N THR A 95 -11.51 -9.78 20.16
CA THR A 95 -11.80 -10.76 19.12
C THR A 95 -10.72 -11.83 19.09
N ASP A 96 -11.12 -13.05 18.68
CA ASP A 96 -10.19 -14.15 18.50
C ASP A 96 -9.00 -13.78 17.59
N PRO A 97 -7.75 -14.13 17.97
CA PRO A 97 -6.54 -13.68 17.28
C PRO A 97 -6.46 -14.13 15.82
N THR A 98 -7.03 -15.29 15.49
CA THR A 98 -7.07 -15.75 14.08
C THR A 98 -8.04 -14.92 13.24
N THR A 99 -9.08 -14.35 13.85
CA THR A 99 -10.01 -13.43 13.17
C THR A 99 -9.35 -12.06 12.94
N VAL A 100 -8.54 -11.59 13.89
CA VAL A 100 -7.73 -10.37 13.73
C VAL A 100 -6.68 -10.56 12.64
N LEU A 101 -6.01 -11.72 12.60
CA LEU A 101 -5.06 -12.05 11.54
C LEU A 101 -5.72 -12.06 10.14
N ILE A 102 -6.91 -12.64 10.01
CA ILE A 102 -7.69 -12.55 8.77
C ILE A 102 -7.95 -11.08 8.38
N ALA A 103 -8.29 -10.23 9.34
CA ALA A 103 -8.54 -8.81 9.08
C ALA A 103 -7.29 -8.06 8.61
N LEU A 104 -6.15 -8.30 9.28
CA LEU A 104 -4.84 -7.79 8.89
C LEU A 104 -4.47 -8.23 7.48
N ARG A 105 -4.57 -9.52 7.15
CA ARG A 105 -4.24 -10.01 5.80
C ARG A 105 -5.17 -9.42 4.74
N ARG A 106 -6.45 -9.19 5.09
CA ARG A 106 -7.39 -8.50 4.18
C ARG A 106 -7.07 -7.02 3.97
N SER A 107 -6.54 -6.30 4.97
CA SER A 107 -6.07 -4.90 4.78
C SER A 107 -4.79 -4.84 3.93
N GLN A 108 -3.94 -5.85 4.05
CA GLN A 108 -2.75 -6.02 3.20
C GLN A 108 -3.09 -6.36 1.74
N GLY A 109 -4.32 -6.77 1.44
CA GLY A 109 -4.78 -7.06 0.07
C GLY A 109 -4.73 -8.53 -0.32
N LYS A 110 -4.40 -9.43 0.62
CA LYS A 110 -4.34 -10.88 0.36
C LYS A 110 -5.72 -11.46 0.03
N SER A 111 -5.72 -12.49 -0.82
CA SER A 111 -6.92 -13.24 -1.19
C SER A 111 -7.37 -14.19 -0.07
N PHE A 112 -8.64 -14.61 -0.06
CA PHE A 112 -9.11 -15.55 0.97
C PHE A 112 -8.47 -16.94 0.83
N SER A 113 -8.10 -17.35 -0.38
CA SER A 113 -7.33 -18.56 -0.65
C SER A 113 -5.95 -18.50 0.01
N GLU A 114 -5.19 -17.42 -0.17
CA GLU A 114 -3.89 -17.22 0.51
C GLU A 114 -4.04 -17.22 2.04
N ILE A 115 -5.03 -16.52 2.56
CA ILE A 115 -5.30 -16.45 4.00
C ILE A 115 -5.69 -17.82 4.55
N SER A 116 -6.46 -18.60 3.79
CA SER A 116 -6.87 -19.96 4.18
C SER A 116 -5.66 -20.89 4.33
N LEU A 117 -4.68 -20.77 3.41
CA LEU A 117 -3.43 -21.52 3.45
C LEU A 117 -2.55 -21.09 4.63
N GLU A 118 -2.48 -19.79 4.91
CA GLU A 118 -1.67 -19.23 5.98
C GLU A 118 -2.21 -19.58 7.38
N VAL A 119 -3.54 -19.53 7.56
CA VAL A 119 -4.20 -19.73 8.85
C VAL A 119 -4.60 -21.21 9.08
N GLY A 120 -4.54 -22.05 8.04
CA GLY A 120 -4.94 -23.46 8.13
C GLY A 120 -6.46 -23.66 8.27
N LEU A 121 -7.26 -22.74 7.75
CA LEU A 121 -8.73 -22.78 7.80
C LEU A 121 -9.31 -22.99 6.41
N SER A 122 -10.58 -23.40 6.32
CA SER A 122 -11.28 -23.37 5.03
C SER A 122 -11.54 -21.93 4.58
N GLU A 123 -11.47 -21.68 3.27
CA GLU A 123 -11.77 -20.37 2.67
C GLU A 123 -13.15 -19.84 3.09
N ASN A 124 -14.15 -20.74 3.10
CA ASN A 124 -15.51 -20.43 3.56
C ASN A 124 -15.56 -19.98 5.02
N THR A 125 -14.75 -20.59 5.88
CA THR A 125 -14.63 -20.22 7.30
C THR A 125 -14.00 -18.84 7.44
N ALA A 126 -12.92 -18.56 6.69
CA ALA A 126 -12.27 -17.24 6.68
C ALA A 126 -13.23 -16.15 6.21
N HIS A 127 -13.98 -16.41 5.13
CA HIS A 127 -14.98 -15.50 4.60
C HIS A 127 -16.08 -15.16 5.61
N ARG A 128 -16.63 -16.17 6.31
CA ARG A 128 -17.66 -15.99 7.35
C ARG A 128 -17.16 -15.22 8.57
N ARG A 129 -15.91 -15.43 8.97
CA ARG A 129 -15.31 -14.69 10.10
C ARG A 129 -15.12 -13.22 9.73
N TRP A 130 -14.65 -12.95 8.51
CA TRP A 130 -14.51 -11.60 7.98
C TRP A 130 -15.85 -10.85 7.88
N THR A 131 -16.90 -11.48 7.37
CA THR A 131 -18.23 -10.84 7.28
C THR A 131 -18.81 -10.50 8.66
N ARG A 132 -18.71 -11.42 9.63
CA ARG A 132 -19.15 -11.17 11.01
C ARG A 132 -18.36 -10.04 11.66
N LEU A 133 -17.05 -9.98 11.43
CA LEU A 133 -16.20 -8.90 11.95
C LEU A 133 -16.63 -7.55 11.37
N LYS A 134 -16.86 -7.47 10.05
CA LYS A 134 -17.37 -6.26 9.39
C LYS A 134 -18.69 -5.78 9.97
N GLU A 135 -19.63 -6.70 10.22
CA GLU A 135 -20.91 -6.36 10.83
C GLU A 135 -20.76 -5.84 12.26
N LYS A 136 -19.83 -6.41 13.04
CA LYS A 136 -19.52 -5.92 14.39
C LYS A 136 -18.93 -4.50 14.34
N ILE A 137 -17.93 -4.28 13.49
CA ILE A 137 -17.30 -2.96 13.31
C ILE A 137 -18.34 -1.91 12.89
N LYS A 138 -19.24 -2.25 11.96
CA LYS A 138 -20.32 -1.37 11.52
C LYS A 138 -21.35 -1.05 12.62
N LYS A 139 -21.52 -1.92 13.61
CA LYS A 139 -22.42 -1.69 14.75
C LYS A 139 -21.78 -0.85 15.85
N SER A 140 -20.45 -0.89 15.95
CA SER A 140 -19.68 -0.17 16.97
C SER A 140 -19.20 1.21 16.53
N LEU A 141 -19.19 1.49 15.22
CA LEU A 141 -18.96 2.81 14.61
C LEU A 141 -20.30 3.52 14.37
#